data_AF-A0A952V0X1-F1
#
_entry.id   AF-A0A952V0X1-F1
#
_cell.length_a   1.000
_cell.length_b   1.000
_cell.length_c   1.000
_cell.angle_alpha   90.00
_cell.angle_beta   90.00
_cell.angle_gamma   90.00
#
_symmetry.space_group_name_H-M   'P 1'
#
loop_
_entity.id
_entity.type
_entity.pdbx_description
1 polymer ?
#
loop_
_entity_poly.entity_id
_entity_poly.type
_entity_poly.pdbx_seq_one_letter_code
_entity_poly.pdbx_strand_id
1 'polypeptide(L)'
;MTDAEATDLSPNGEETKEELDPELLELPDPPKQGRTLTVALLVVTALASVAMLLALRRDAAYAFAPAGAHDVGDLTTAAPAAFVENQYVHGAVMLGAGGAIRYERPLVSDSFRLMPVAGRDDVWVEVRVPPRGENVRWVPPAEVSGRLVRFDKAGPRHRGLADAIKDTKQHDVPKDAWLLVDGNAPADARWAVILCAMFACFAIWNAFATAKLLRRVKT
;
A
#
# COMPACT_ATOMS: atom_id res chain seq x y z
N MET A 1 -58.85 -30.14 52.96
CA MET A 1 -58.61 -29.18 51.88
C MET A 1 -57.66 -28.17 52.47
N THR A 2 -56.41 -28.20 52.04
CA THR A 2 -55.30 -27.47 52.63
C THR A 2 -55.00 -26.33 51.69
N ASP A 3 -55.34 -25.11 52.09
CA ASP A 3 -55.06 -23.91 51.30
C ASP A 3 -53.56 -23.63 51.37
N ALA A 4 -52.92 -23.66 50.20
CA ALA A 4 -51.51 -23.32 50.03
C ALA A 4 -51.39 -21.79 50.00
N GLU A 5 -50.67 -21.24 50.97
CA GLU A 5 -50.31 -19.82 51.04
C GLU A 5 -49.28 -19.54 49.93
N ALA A 6 -49.70 -18.82 48.89
CA ALA A 6 -48.83 -18.41 47.80
C ALA A 6 -47.87 -17.34 48.31
N THR A 7 -46.57 -17.70 48.44
CA THR A 7 -45.50 -16.74 48.70
C THR A 7 -45.46 -15.71 47.57
N ASP A 8 -45.87 -14.49 47.90
CA ASP A 8 -45.78 -13.32 47.04
C ASP A 8 -44.30 -13.00 46.77
N LEU A 9 -43.85 -13.35 45.56
CA LEU A 9 -42.53 -13.00 45.01
C LEU A 9 -42.63 -11.74 44.16
N SER A 10 -43.38 -10.73 44.62
CA SER A 10 -43.30 -9.40 44.03
C SER A 10 -42.03 -8.70 44.53
N PRO A 11 -41.14 -8.23 43.65
CA PRO A 11 -39.95 -7.51 44.06
C PRO A 11 -40.40 -6.20 44.71
N ASN A 12 -40.23 -6.12 46.03
CA ASN A 12 -40.40 -4.87 46.76
C ASN A 12 -39.47 -3.83 46.13
N GLY A 13 -40.10 -2.81 45.55
CA GLY A 13 -39.44 -1.61 45.04
C GLY A 13 -38.87 -0.79 46.18
N GLU A 14 -37.73 -1.21 46.70
CA GLU A 14 -36.76 -0.27 47.23
C GLU A 14 -35.74 -0.02 46.12
N GLU A 15 -35.73 1.22 45.62
CA GLU A 15 -34.56 1.80 44.98
C GLU A 15 -33.42 1.82 46.01
N THR A 16 -32.83 0.65 46.27
CA THR A 16 -31.52 0.58 46.91
C THR A 16 -30.61 1.30 45.92
N LYS A 17 -30.22 2.53 46.26
CA LYS A 17 -29.01 3.14 45.70
C LYS A 17 -27.99 2.01 45.64
N GLU A 18 -27.56 1.61 44.44
CA GLU A 18 -26.57 0.54 44.24
C GLU A 18 -25.46 0.73 45.28
N GLU A 19 -25.57 -0.01 46.37
CA GLU A 19 -24.68 0.15 47.51
C GLU A 19 -23.42 -0.55 47.03
N LEU A 20 -22.43 0.27 46.67
CA LEU A 20 -21.19 -0.18 46.05
C LEU A 20 -20.65 -1.37 46.85
N ASP A 21 -20.67 -2.53 46.21
CA ASP A 21 -20.27 -3.80 46.81
C ASP A 21 -18.88 -3.65 47.45
N PRO A 22 -18.76 -3.81 48.77
CA PRO A 22 -17.49 -3.61 49.47
C PRO A 22 -16.40 -4.56 48.95
N GLU A 23 -16.76 -5.76 48.46
CA GLU A 23 -15.81 -6.69 47.86
C GLU A 23 -15.20 -6.13 46.56
N LEU A 24 -15.92 -5.29 45.81
CA LEU A 24 -15.42 -4.62 44.59
C LEU A 24 -14.51 -3.43 44.91
N LEU A 25 -14.67 -2.78 46.06
CA LEU A 25 -13.81 -1.68 46.51
C LEU A 25 -12.46 -2.18 47.07
N GLU A 26 -12.42 -3.42 47.56
CA GLU A 26 -11.19 -4.08 48.03
C GLU A 26 -10.32 -4.63 46.89
N LEU A 27 -10.85 -4.68 45.66
CA LEU A 27 -10.07 -5.13 44.51
C LEU A 27 -8.89 -4.17 44.25
N PRO A 28 -7.68 -4.72 44.01
CA PRO A 28 -6.55 -3.89 43.65
C PRO A 28 -6.83 -3.10 42.37
N ASP A 29 -6.45 -1.83 42.41
CA ASP A 29 -6.57 -0.88 41.30
C ASP A 29 -6.09 -1.54 39.98
N PRO A 30 -6.89 -1.53 38.90
CA PRO A 30 -6.50 -2.21 37.67
C PRO A 30 -5.20 -1.60 37.13
N PRO A 31 -4.31 -2.39 36.53
CA PRO A 31 -2.98 -1.93 36.10
C PRO A 31 -3.09 -0.84 35.02
N LYS A 32 -2.99 0.42 35.44
CA LYS A 32 -3.17 1.61 34.60
C LYS A 32 -2.14 1.67 33.46
N GLN A 33 -0.91 1.20 33.72
CA GLN A 33 0.19 1.17 32.75
C GLN A 33 -0.06 0.20 31.58
N GLY A 34 -0.64 -0.98 31.87
CA GLY A 34 -1.01 -1.95 30.85
C GLY A 34 -2.03 -1.38 29.88
N ARG A 35 -3.06 -0.71 30.40
CA ARG A 35 -4.09 -0.04 29.59
C ARG A 35 -3.48 1.04 28.68
N THR A 36 -2.60 1.89 29.21
CA THR A 36 -1.97 2.95 28.41
C THR A 36 -1.09 2.40 27.30
N LEU A 37 -0.32 1.34 27.57
CA LEU A 37 0.53 0.71 26.56
C LEU A 37 -0.32 0.07 25.45
N THR A 38 -1.38 -0.66 25.81
CA THR A 38 -2.30 -1.24 24.83
C THR A 38 -2.93 -0.18 23.96
N VAL A 39 -3.46 0.90 24.55
CA VAL A 39 -4.05 2.02 23.78
C VAL A 39 -3.02 2.65 22.84
N ALA A 40 -1.81 2.93 23.31
CA ALA A 40 -0.75 3.48 22.47
C ALA A 40 -0.43 2.57 21.28
N LEU A 41 -0.31 1.25 21.51
CA LEU A 41 -0.05 0.27 20.47
C LEU A 41 -1.19 0.20 19.44
N LEU A 42 -2.45 0.20 19.89
CA LEU A 42 -3.62 0.19 18.99
C LEU A 42 -3.65 1.45 18.12
N VAL A 43 -3.38 2.62 18.71
CA VAL A 43 -3.33 3.90 17.98
C VAL A 43 -2.21 3.88 16.92
N VAL A 44 -0.99 3.48 17.30
CA VAL A 44 0.13 3.38 16.36
C VAL A 44 -0.19 2.41 15.23
N THR A 45 -0.79 1.25 15.54
CA THR A 45 -1.17 0.25 14.54
C THR A 45 -2.26 0.77 13.59
N ALA A 46 -3.25 1.49 14.12
CA ALA A 46 -4.28 2.14 13.30
C ALA A 46 -3.68 3.17 12.34
N LEU A 47 -2.79 4.04 12.84
CA LEU A 47 -2.11 5.04 12.02
C LEU A 47 -1.22 4.40 10.95
N ALA A 48 -0.46 3.36 11.30
CA ALA A 48 0.35 2.62 10.35
C ALA A 48 -0.50 1.95 9.26
N SER A 49 -1.65 1.38 9.62
CA SER A 49 -2.59 0.76 8.66
C SER A 49 -3.16 1.80 7.70
N VAL A 50 -3.53 2.99 8.20
CA VAL A 50 -3.98 4.12 7.37
C VAL A 50 -2.87 4.60 6.45
N ALA A 51 -1.63 4.71 6.94
CA ALA A 51 -0.49 5.09 6.11
C ALA A 51 -0.26 4.07 4.97
N MET A 52 -0.39 2.76 5.25
CA MET A 52 -0.28 1.71 4.23
C MET A 52 -1.39 1.77 3.19
N LEU A 53 -2.63 2.06 3.59
CA LEU A 53 -3.74 2.33 2.67
C LEU A 53 -3.40 3.47 1.69
N LEU A 54 -2.88 4.58 2.22
CA LEU A 54 -2.51 5.74 1.41
C LEU A 54 -1.33 5.44 0.47
N ALA A 55 -0.39 4.60 0.90
CA ALA A 55 0.74 4.15 0.07
C ALA A 55 0.29 3.24 -1.08
N LEU A 56 -0.65 2.32 -0.81
CA LEU A 56 -1.14 1.33 -1.78
C LEU A 56 -2.27 1.84 -2.69
N ARG A 57 -2.85 3.02 -2.40
CA ARG A 57 -4.03 3.52 -3.11
C ARG A 57 -3.89 3.58 -4.64
N ARG A 58 -2.69 3.90 -5.15
CA ARG A 58 -2.45 3.99 -6.61
C ARG A 58 -2.41 2.61 -7.25
N ASP A 59 -1.81 1.64 -6.57
CA ASP A 59 -1.74 0.25 -7.02
C ASP A 59 -3.12 -0.40 -6.96
N ALA A 60 -3.87 -0.15 -5.88
CA ALA A 60 -5.25 -0.60 -5.76
C ALA A 60 -6.15 0.03 -6.84
N ALA A 61 -6.00 1.32 -7.13
CA ALA A 61 -6.73 1.97 -8.22
C ALA A 61 -6.34 1.40 -9.60
N TYR A 62 -5.04 1.14 -9.80
CA TYR A 62 -4.54 0.54 -11.04
C TYR A 62 -5.09 -0.87 -11.28
N ALA A 63 -5.36 -1.64 -10.22
CA ALA A 63 -5.94 -2.98 -10.33
C ALA A 63 -7.32 -2.99 -11.02
N PHE A 64 -8.02 -1.85 -11.04
CA PHE A 64 -9.31 -1.66 -11.71
C PHE A 64 -9.20 -0.95 -13.06
N ALA A 65 -7.98 -0.66 -13.53
CA ALA A 65 -7.78 -0.07 -14.85
C ALA A 65 -8.20 -1.05 -15.96
N PRO A 66 -8.58 -0.54 -17.16
CA PRO A 66 -8.87 -1.38 -18.30
C PRO A 66 -7.73 -2.35 -18.62
N ALA A 67 -8.06 -3.60 -18.93
CA ALA A 67 -7.06 -4.61 -19.29
C ALA A 67 -6.45 -4.40 -20.68
N GLY A 68 -7.12 -3.65 -21.55
CA GLY A 68 -6.59 -3.26 -22.86
C GLY A 68 -5.52 -2.19 -22.71
N ALA A 69 -4.33 -2.45 -23.27
CA ALA A 69 -3.26 -1.46 -23.30
C ALA A 69 -3.66 -0.28 -24.18
N HIS A 70 -3.47 0.93 -23.66
CA HIS A 70 -3.58 2.14 -24.46
C HIS A 70 -2.33 2.28 -25.33
N ASP A 71 -2.52 2.31 -26.65
CA ASP A 71 -1.42 2.47 -27.59
C ASP A 71 -0.91 3.91 -27.57
N VAL A 72 0.35 4.09 -27.20
CA VAL A 72 1.04 5.40 -27.17
C VAL A 72 1.93 5.62 -28.40
N GLY A 73 1.99 4.66 -29.32
CA GLY A 73 2.83 4.70 -30.50
C GLY A 73 4.32 4.54 -30.16
N ASP A 74 5.17 5.32 -30.81
CA ASP A 74 6.63 5.31 -30.59
C ASP A 74 7.02 6.25 -29.45
N LEU A 75 7.52 5.69 -28.34
CA LEU A 75 7.93 6.43 -27.15
C LEU A 75 9.05 7.45 -27.44
N THR A 76 9.85 7.26 -28.49
CA THR A 76 10.92 8.20 -28.87
C THR A 76 10.34 9.52 -29.40
N THR A 77 9.14 9.50 -30.00
CA THR A 77 8.50 10.66 -30.64
C THR A 77 7.17 11.06 -29.99
N ALA A 78 6.61 10.23 -29.12
CA ALA A 78 5.32 10.48 -28.47
C ALA A 78 5.30 11.81 -27.71
N ALA A 79 4.26 12.61 -27.93
CA ALA A 79 4.09 13.86 -27.20
C ALA A 79 3.87 13.58 -25.70
N PRO A 80 4.41 14.40 -24.77
CA PRO A 80 4.16 14.24 -23.33
C PRO A 80 2.67 14.24 -22.95
N ALA A 81 1.82 14.88 -23.77
CA ALA A 81 0.37 14.90 -23.59
C ALA A 81 -0.32 13.55 -23.88
N ALA A 82 0.34 12.64 -24.61
CA ALA A 82 -0.16 11.28 -24.83
C ALA A 82 0.01 10.39 -23.59
N PHE A 83 0.84 10.81 -22.63
CA PHE A 83 1.12 10.04 -21.43
C PHE A 83 0.10 10.34 -20.34
N VAL A 84 -0.68 9.32 -20.00
CA VAL A 84 -1.62 9.35 -18.89
C VAL A 84 -1.07 8.56 -17.72
N GLU A 85 -1.09 9.18 -16.54
CA GLU A 85 -0.55 8.58 -15.34
C GLU A 85 -1.37 7.36 -14.89
N ASN A 86 -0.67 6.32 -14.43
CA ASN A 86 -1.24 5.13 -13.82
C ASN A 86 -2.12 4.32 -14.78
N GLN A 87 -1.70 4.21 -16.04
CA GLN A 87 -2.40 3.46 -17.08
C GLN A 87 -1.55 2.31 -17.62
N TYR A 88 -2.24 1.32 -18.17
CA TYR A 88 -1.62 0.22 -18.90
C TYR A 88 -1.46 0.67 -20.35
N VAL A 89 -0.22 0.74 -20.82
CA VAL A 89 0.13 1.27 -22.15
C VAL A 89 0.94 0.25 -22.94
N HIS A 90 0.90 0.39 -24.26
CA HIS A 90 1.72 -0.34 -25.20
C HIS A 90 2.37 0.63 -26.16
N GLY A 91 3.63 0.40 -26.52
CA GLY A 91 4.29 1.22 -27.54
C GLY A 91 5.63 0.67 -27.98
N ALA A 92 6.07 1.15 -29.14
CA ALA A 92 7.40 0.90 -29.68
C ALA A 92 8.41 1.75 -28.92
N VAL A 93 9.61 1.20 -28.69
CA VAL A 93 10.66 1.89 -27.95
C VAL A 93 12.03 1.56 -28.50
N MET A 94 12.89 2.58 -28.55
CA MET A 94 14.32 2.40 -28.72
C MET A 94 15.00 2.69 -27.39
N LEU A 95 15.56 1.68 -26.73
CA LEU A 95 16.20 1.84 -25.42
C LEU A 95 17.68 2.21 -25.59
N GLY A 96 18.08 3.28 -24.92
CA GLY A 96 19.47 3.74 -24.88
C GLY A 96 20.32 2.88 -23.94
N ALA A 97 21.50 2.45 -24.39
CA ALA A 97 22.48 1.78 -23.53
C ALA A 97 23.16 2.75 -22.55
N GLY A 98 23.20 4.04 -22.88
CA GLY A 98 23.86 5.06 -22.07
C GLY A 98 23.14 5.30 -20.75
N GLY A 99 23.79 4.92 -19.65
CA GLY A 99 23.32 5.06 -18.27
C GLY A 99 22.04 4.29 -17.96
N ALA A 100 21.94 3.10 -18.55
CA ALA A 100 21.08 2.05 -18.04
C ALA A 100 21.60 1.58 -16.67
N ILE A 101 20.69 1.33 -15.73
CA ILE A 101 21.01 0.82 -14.40
C ILE A 101 20.45 -0.59 -14.28
N ARG A 102 21.26 -1.49 -13.73
CA ARG A 102 20.83 -2.80 -13.29
C ARG A 102 20.62 -2.78 -11.79
N TYR A 103 19.53 -3.37 -11.34
CA TYR A 103 19.29 -3.60 -9.93
C TYR A 103 18.45 -4.87 -9.71
N GLU A 104 18.44 -5.34 -8.46
CA GLU A 104 17.69 -6.51 -8.02
C GLU A 104 16.80 -6.11 -6.85
N ARG A 105 15.68 -6.83 -6.67
CA ARG A 105 14.74 -6.58 -5.58
C ARG A 105 14.84 -7.73 -4.58
N PRO A 106 14.83 -7.44 -3.26
CA PRO A 106 14.74 -8.49 -2.26
C PRO A 106 13.53 -9.39 -2.52
N LEU A 107 13.70 -10.71 -2.34
CA LEU A 107 12.64 -11.71 -2.48
C LEU A 107 12.13 -11.92 -3.92
N VAL A 108 12.81 -11.37 -4.94
CA VAL A 108 12.52 -11.61 -6.36
C VAL A 108 13.79 -12.14 -7.02
N SER A 109 13.67 -13.21 -7.81
CA SER A 109 14.81 -13.84 -8.48
C SER A 109 15.21 -13.18 -9.80
N ASP A 110 14.33 -12.33 -10.34
CA ASP A 110 14.61 -11.56 -11.55
C ASP A 110 15.48 -10.34 -11.24
N SER A 111 16.23 -9.91 -12.26
CA SER A 111 16.85 -8.59 -12.25
C SER A 111 16.07 -7.62 -13.10
N PHE A 112 16.31 -6.33 -12.87
CA PHE A 112 15.62 -5.25 -13.54
C PHE A 112 16.66 -4.34 -14.19
N ARG A 113 16.38 -3.93 -15.42
CA ARG A 113 17.16 -2.92 -16.13
C ARG A 113 16.31 -1.70 -16.36
N LEU A 114 16.73 -0.59 -15.79
CA LEU A 114 16.14 0.70 -16.06
C LEU A 114 16.94 1.38 -17.17
N MET A 115 16.29 1.72 -18.27
CA MET A 115 16.93 2.26 -19.46
C MET A 115 16.22 3.54 -19.92
N PRO A 116 16.94 4.60 -20.30
CA PRO A 116 16.30 5.77 -20.90
C PRO A 116 15.83 5.44 -22.32
N VAL A 117 14.75 6.10 -22.75
CA VAL A 117 14.36 6.07 -24.17
C VAL A 117 15.37 6.88 -24.97
N ALA A 118 15.83 6.34 -26.10
CA ALA A 118 16.82 6.98 -26.94
C ALA A 118 16.33 8.34 -27.43
N GLY A 119 17.18 9.37 -27.27
CA GLY A 119 16.84 10.75 -27.64
C GLY A 119 15.98 11.50 -26.60
N ARG A 120 15.66 10.88 -25.45
CA ARG A 120 14.86 11.46 -24.38
C ARG A 120 15.52 11.33 -23.01
N ASP A 121 15.30 12.32 -22.15
CA ASP A 121 15.72 12.34 -20.75
C ASP A 121 14.54 12.21 -19.77
N ASP A 122 13.32 12.44 -20.27
CA ASP A 122 12.07 12.47 -19.54
C ASP A 122 11.30 11.15 -19.55
N VAL A 123 11.75 10.12 -20.27
CA VAL A 123 11.08 8.81 -20.33
C VAL A 123 12.07 7.68 -20.12
N TRP A 124 11.76 6.82 -19.16
CA TRP A 124 12.55 5.65 -18.80
C TRP A 124 11.68 4.41 -18.81
N VAL A 125 12.30 3.29 -19.14
CA VAL A 125 11.65 1.98 -19.19
C VAL A 125 12.39 1.02 -18.27
N GLU A 126 11.64 0.44 -17.33
CA GLU A 126 12.09 -0.69 -16.54
C GLU A 126 11.72 -1.97 -17.27
N VAL A 127 12.73 -2.75 -17.64
CA VAL A 127 12.59 -4.04 -18.29
C VAL A 127 13.00 -5.16 -17.33
N ARG A 128 12.15 -6.18 -17.20
CA ARG A 128 12.44 -7.38 -16.43
C ARG A 128 13.40 -8.28 -17.20
N VAL A 129 14.46 -8.74 -16.56
CA VAL A 129 15.40 -9.70 -17.11
C VAL A 129 15.27 -11.02 -16.34
N PRO A 130 14.74 -12.08 -16.97
CA PRO A 130 14.56 -13.36 -16.31
C PRO A 130 15.89 -13.98 -15.83
N PRO A 131 15.85 -14.87 -14.82
CA PRO A 131 17.03 -15.58 -14.34
C PRO A 131 17.70 -16.33 -15.49
N ARG A 132 19.04 -16.26 -15.57
CA ARG A 132 19.89 -16.81 -16.65
C ARG A 132 19.85 -16.04 -17.98
N GLY A 133 18.95 -15.06 -18.15
CA GLY A 133 18.94 -14.17 -19.32
C GLY A 133 20.11 -13.20 -19.36
N GLU A 134 20.78 -12.97 -18.22
CA GLU A 134 21.88 -12.02 -18.10
C GLU A 134 23.20 -12.47 -18.72
N ASN A 135 23.45 -13.79 -18.75
CA ASN A 135 24.68 -14.38 -19.30
C ASN A 135 24.59 -14.62 -20.81
N VAL A 136 23.38 -14.56 -21.35
CA VAL A 136 23.13 -14.55 -22.80
C VAL A 136 23.23 -13.09 -23.27
N ARG A 137 23.59 -12.85 -24.53
CA ARG A 137 23.55 -11.52 -25.15
C ARG A 137 22.10 -11.00 -25.12
N TRP A 138 21.71 -10.42 -23.99
CA TRP A 138 20.38 -9.89 -23.75
C TRP A 138 20.16 -8.70 -24.68
N VAL A 139 19.11 -8.78 -25.48
CA VAL A 139 18.71 -7.73 -26.42
C VAL A 139 17.51 -7.01 -25.81
N PRO A 140 17.57 -5.68 -25.62
CA PRO A 140 16.42 -4.92 -25.15
C PRO A 140 15.22 -5.08 -26.11
N PRO A 141 13.99 -5.14 -25.58
CA PRO A 141 12.81 -5.24 -26.43
C PRO A 141 12.61 -3.96 -27.26
N ALA A 142 12.06 -4.13 -28.47
CA ALA A 142 11.69 -3.03 -29.37
C ALA A 142 10.25 -2.53 -29.13
N GLU A 143 9.46 -3.31 -28.39
CA GLU A 143 8.09 -3.00 -27.99
C GLU A 143 7.93 -3.36 -26.52
N VAL A 144 7.17 -2.54 -25.80
CA VAL A 144 6.96 -2.72 -24.35
C VAL A 144 5.51 -2.50 -24.01
N SER A 145 5.02 -3.28 -23.04
CA SER A 145 3.63 -3.23 -22.59
C SER A 145 3.63 -3.24 -21.07
N GLY A 146 3.12 -2.19 -20.46
CA GLY A 146 3.35 -2.01 -19.04
C GLY A 146 2.62 -0.84 -18.42
N ARG A 147 2.92 -0.61 -17.15
CA ARG A 147 2.30 0.47 -16.39
C ARG A 147 3.11 1.75 -16.55
N LEU A 148 2.48 2.81 -17.02
CA LEU A 148 3.07 4.14 -17.10
C LEU A 148 2.80 4.94 -15.81
N VAL A 149 3.84 5.40 -15.14
CA VAL A 149 3.77 6.22 -13.92
C VAL A 149 4.78 7.35 -13.96
N ARG A 150 4.55 8.40 -13.17
CA ARG A 150 5.60 9.40 -12.93
C ARG A 150 6.63 8.86 -11.95
N PHE A 151 7.90 9.23 -12.10
CA PHE A 151 8.98 8.77 -11.21
C PHE A 151 8.71 9.10 -9.73
N ASP A 152 8.21 10.31 -9.45
CA ASP A 152 7.88 10.77 -8.10
C ASP A 152 6.69 10.02 -7.46
N LYS A 153 5.87 9.33 -8.29
CA LYS A 153 4.68 8.59 -7.86
C LYS A 153 4.74 7.10 -8.16
N ALA A 154 5.90 6.58 -8.55
CA ALA A 154 6.12 5.17 -8.85
C ALA A 154 6.00 4.24 -7.61
N GLY A 155 5.79 4.81 -6.42
CA GLY A 155 5.50 4.09 -5.19
C GLY A 155 6.76 3.50 -4.54
N PRO A 156 6.59 2.77 -3.43
CA PRO A 156 7.72 2.31 -2.60
C PRO A 156 8.70 1.40 -3.33
N ARG A 157 8.24 0.64 -4.33
CA ARG A 157 9.04 -0.33 -5.11
C ARG A 157 10.14 0.31 -5.96
N HIS A 158 9.98 1.59 -6.29
CA HIS A 158 10.90 2.35 -7.14
C HIS A 158 11.58 3.49 -6.35
N ARG A 159 11.47 3.46 -5.01
CA ARG A 159 12.08 4.46 -4.14
C ARG A 159 13.61 4.39 -4.26
N GLY A 160 14.26 5.54 -4.41
CA GLY A 160 15.72 5.64 -4.55
C GLY A 160 16.25 5.39 -5.96
N LEU A 161 15.37 5.07 -6.92
CA LEU A 161 15.78 4.80 -8.30
C LEU A 161 16.31 6.06 -9.00
N ALA A 162 15.67 7.21 -8.75
CA ALA A 162 16.13 8.50 -9.28
C ALA A 162 17.50 8.90 -8.71
N ASP A 163 17.75 8.63 -7.43
CA ASP A 163 19.04 8.86 -6.78
C ASP A 163 20.12 7.95 -7.38
N ALA A 164 19.81 6.67 -7.61
CA ALA A 164 20.72 5.74 -8.28
C ALA A 164 21.07 6.18 -9.72
N ILE A 165 20.11 6.76 -10.46
CA ILE A 165 20.35 7.40 -11.76
C ILE A 165 21.36 8.53 -11.62
N LYS A 166 21.14 9.44 -10.67
CA LYS A 166 22.01 10.58 -10.42
C LYS A 166 23.44 10.14 -10.14
N ASP A 167 23.63 9.13 -9.29
CA ASP A 167 24.94 8.61 -8.93
C ASP A 167 25.70 8.00 -10.12
N THR A 168 24.97 7.42 -11.08
CA THR A 168 25.55 6.79 -12.28
C THR A 168 25.83 7.78 -13.41
N LYS A 169 24.91 8.73 -13.65
CA LYS A 169 24.93 9.62 -14.82
C LYS A 169 25.51 11.01 -14.55
N GLN A 170 25.68 11.43 -13.29
CA GLN A 170 25.92 12.83 -12.91
C GLN A 170 24.88 13.83 -13.50
N HIS A 171 23.70 13.34 -13.91
CA HIS A 171 22.59 14.14 -14.42
C HIS A 171 21.32 13.78 -13.65
N ASP A 172 20.55 14.80 -13.29
CA ASP A 172 19.31 14.64 -12.54
C ASP A 172 18.20 14.11 -13.46
N VAL A 173 17.38 13.20 -12.92
CA VAL A 173 16.13 12.80 -13.56
C VAL A 173 15.17 14.00 -13.49
N PRO A 174 14.57 14.44 -14.61
CA PRO A 174 13.57 15.50 -14.59
C PRO A 174 12.45 15.18 -13.60
N LYS A 175 11.95 16.20 -12.88
CA LYS A 175 10.93 16.00 -11.83
C LYS A 175 9.62 15.40 -12.37
N ASP A 176 9.36 15.63 -13.64
CA ASP A 176 8.20 15.16 -14.38
C ASP A 176 8.53 13.96 -15.27
N ALA A 177 9.67 13.29 -15.06
CA ALA A 177 10.01 12.11 -15.83
C ALA A 177 8.98 10.97 -15.64
N TRP A 178 8.81 10.22 -16.71
CA TRP A 178 7.95 9.05 -16.80
C TRP A 178 8.76 7.78 -16.66
N LEU A 179 8.17 6.81 -15.96
CA LEU A 179 8.64 5.46 -15.81
C LEU A 179 7.59 4.52 -16.40
N LEU A 180 7.97 3.76 -17.42
CA LEU A 180 7.20 2.64 -17.93
C LEU A 180 7.73 1.35 -17.34
N VAL A 181 6.90 0.67 -16.55
CA VAL A 181 7.24 -0.62 -15.94
C VAL A 181 6.73 -1.75 -16.82
N ASP A 182 7.64 -2.35 -17.60
CA ASP A 182 7.31 -3.42 -18.54
C ASP A 182 6.75 -4.67 -17.85
N GLY A 183 5.77 -5.30 -18.50
CA GLY A 183 5.10 -6.50 -18.02
C GLY A 183 4.18 -6.31 -16.81
N ASN A 184 3.90 -5.07 -16.39
CA ASN A 184 3.08 -4.78 -15.22
C ASN A 184 1.62 -4.53 -15.61
N ALA A 185 0.84 -5.60 -15.80
CA ALA A 185 -0.57 -5.51 -16.17
C ALA A 185 -1.45 -5.12 -14.96
N PRO A 186 -2.67 -4.58 -15.18
CA PRO A 186 -3.61 -4.28 -14.10
C PRO A 186 -3.90 -5.49 -13.18
N ALA A 187 -3.92 -6.70 -13.76
CA ALA A 187 -4.12 -7.93 -13.00
C ALA A 187 -3.03 -8.17 -11.94
N ASP A 188 -1.79 -7.76 -12.23
CA ASP A 188 -0.63 -7.92 -11.32
C ASP A 188 -0.71 -6.98 -10.12
N ALA A 189 -1.62 -6.01 -10.11
CA ALA A 189 -1.85 -5.11 -8.99
C ALA A 189 -3.01 -5.54 -8.08
N ARG A 190 -3.73 -6.62 -8.39
CA ARG A 190 -4.89 -7.08 -7.60
C ARG A 190 -4.57 -7.43 -6.15
N TRP A 191 -3.34 -7.87 -5.86
CA TRP A 191 -2.89 -8.11 -4.48
C TRP A 191 -2.99 -6.83 -3.61
N ALA A 192 -2.80 -5.64 -4.21
CA ALA A 192 -2.89 -4.38 -3.49
C ALA A 192 -4.31 -4.11 -2.98
N VAL A 193 -5.34 -4.56 -3.71
CA VAL A 193 -6.74 -4.46 -3.27
C VAL A 193 -6.97 -5.28 -2.01
N ILE A 194 -6.45 -6.51 -1.98
CA ILE A 194 -6.55 -7.42 -0.82
C ILE A 194 -5.85 -6.80 0.40
N LEU A 195 -4.64 -6.27 0.21
CA LEU A 195 -3.92 -5.60 1.29
C LEU A 195 -4.65 -4.34 1.77
N CYS A 196 -5.20 -3.54 0.87
CA CYS A 196 -6.01 -2.38 1.24
C CYS A 196 -7.21 -2.80 2.09
N ALA A 197 -7.95 -3.84 1.70
CA ALA A 197 -9.06 -4.35 2.50
C ALA A 197 -8.59 -4.79 3.90
N MET A 198 -7.48 -5.53 3.97
CA MET A 198 -6.90 -5.99 5.25
C MET A 198 -6.49 -4.81 6.15
N PHE A 199 -5.77 -3.83 5.61
CA PHE A 199 -5.36 -2.63 6.38
C PHE A 199 -6.55 -1.77 6.80
N ALA A 200 -7.60 -1.69 5.98
CA ALA A 200 -8.85 -1.02 6.37
C ALA A 200 -9.51 -1.73 7.56
N CYS A 201 -9.61 -3.07 7.52
CA CYS A 201 -10.11 -3.86 8.64
C CYS A 201 -9.29 -3.62 9.91
N PHE A 202 -7.96 -3.61 9.82
CA PHE A 202 -7.11 -3.31 10.98
C PHE A 202 -7.29 -1.89 11.49
N ALA A 203 -7.36 -0.88 10.61
CA ALA A 203 -7.58 0.50 11.03
C ALA A 203 -8.92 0.66 11.78
N ILE A 204 -10.00 0.10 11.22
CA ILE A 204 -11.34 0.14 11.83
C ILE A 204 -11.35 -0.59 13.16
N TRP A 205 -10.80 -1.81 13.21
CA TRP A 205 -10.78 -2.62 14.42
C TRP A 205 -9.98 -1.95 15.54
N ASN A 206 -8.77 -1.46 15.24
CA ASN A 206 -7.93 -0.79 16.24
C ASN A 206 -8.57 0.52 16.73
N ALA A 207 -9.21 1.29 15.84
CA ALA A 207 -9.94 2.49 16.23
C ALA A 207 -11.13 2.16 17.14
N PHE A 208 -11.92 1.13 16.80
CA PHE A 208 -13.04 0.66 17.62
C PHE A 208 -12.57 0.15 18.99
N ALA A 209 -11.54 -0.70 19.03
CA ALA A 209 -10.97 -1.22 20.27
C ALA A 209 -10.44 -0.09 21.17
N THR A 210 -9.76 0.89 20.57
CA THR A 210 -9.29 2.10 21.27
C THR A 210 -10.46 2.90 21.85
N ALA A 211 -11.50 3.17 21.06
CA ALA A 211 -12.68 3.89 21.51
C ALA A 211 -13.40 3.16 22.65
N LYS A 212 -13.51 1.83 22.56
CA LYS A 212 -14.10 0.98 23.61
C LYS A 212 -13.29 1.03 24.90
N LEU A 213 -11.95 1.00 24.83
CA LEU A 213 -11.07 1.06 26.01
C LEU A 213 -11.02 2.45 26.66
N LEU A 214 -11.22 3.51 25.87
CA LEU A 214 -11.24 4.89 26.36
C LEU A 214 -12.62 5.34 26.85
N ARG A 215 -13.69 4.63 26.48
CA ARG A 215 -15.05 4.94 26.94
C ARG A 215 -15.08 4.82 28.47
N ARG A 216 -15.25 5.95 29.14
CA ARG A 216 -15.50 5.97 30.59
C ARG A 216 -16.80 5.21 30.85
N VAL A 217 -16.74 4.24 31.76
CA VAL A 217 -17.95 3.69 32.37
C VAL A 217 -18.58 4.85 33.13
N LYS A 218 -19.83 5.19 32.82
CA LYS A 218 -20.59 6.12 33.67
C LYS A 218 -20.83 5.37 34.98
N THR A 219 -20.12 5.78 36.02
CA THR A 219 -20.47 5.51 37.41
C THR A 219 -21.60 6.46 37.80
#